data_AF-T1BFZ0-F1
#
_entry.id   AF-T1BFZ0-F1
#
_cell.length_a   1.000
_cell.length_b   1.000
_cell.length_c   1.000
_cell.angle_alpha   90.00
_cell.angle_beta   90.00
_cell.angle_gamma   90.00
#
_symmetry.space_group_name_H-M   'P 1'
#
loop_
_entity.id
_entity.type
_entity.pdbx_description
1 polymer ?
#
loop_
_entity_poly.entity_id
_entity_poly.type
_entity_poly.pdbx_seq_one_letter_code
_entity_poly.pdbx_strand_id
1 'polypeptide(L)'
;MHTQEACWRELGLWPLWIPRANPLPALPETLSPARKEGESRSIPTPPPVLPDLPVTGDLRQQVASCTRCALHEQRKQAVFGLIHPGSPWMFIGEGPGAEEDARGLP
;
A
#
# COMPACT_ATOMS: atom_id res chain seq x y z
N MET A 1 1.83 -12.77 -31.83
CA MET A 1 1.78 -11.60 -30.93
C MET A 1 1.42 -12.13 -29.55
N HIS A 2 2.34 -12.09 -28.59
CA HIS A 2 2.03 -12.52 -27.23
C HIS A 2 1.12 -11.47 -26.60
N THR A 3 0.01 -11.89 -26.00
CA THR A 3 -0.86 -10.99 -25.26
C THR A 3 -0.16 -10.55 -23.98
N GLN A 4 -0.55 -9.40 -23.44
CA GLN A 4 -0.05 -8.90 -22.16
C GLN A 4 -0.20 -9.95 -21.04
N GLU A 5 -1.32 -10.70 -21.04
CA GLU A 5 -1.56 -11.81 -20.12
C GLU A 5 -0.53 -12.94 -20.28
N ALA A 6 -0.20 -13.34 -21.51
CA ALA A 6 0.78 -14.41 -21.75
C ALA A 6 2.17 -14.02 -21.21
N CYS A 7 2.59 -12.76 -21.43
CA CYS A 7 3.84 -12.23 -20.91
C CYS A 7 3.85 -12.24 -19.37
N TRP A 8 2.75 -11.85 -18.72
CA TRP A 8 2.66 -11.89 -17.25
C TRP A 8 2.67 -13.29 -16.66
N ARG A 9 2.09 -14.28 -17.34
CA ARG A 9 2.15 -15.69 -16.92
C ARG A 9 3.57 -16.25 -16.99
N GLU A 10 4.31 -15.93 -18.06
CA GLU A 10 5.72 -16.32 -18.21
C GLU A 10 6.61 -15.70 -17.11
N LEU A 11 6.34 -14.45 -16.75
CA LEU A 11 7.04 -13.75 -15.66
C LEU A 11 6.61 -14.18 -14.25
N GLY A 12 5.63 -15.08 -14.12
CA GLY A 12 5.09 -15.50 -12.82
C GLY A 12 4.33 -14.42 -12.06
N LEU A 13 3.89 -13.36 -12.76
CA LEU A 13 3.18 -12.21 -12.18
C LEU A 13 1.65 -12.37 -12.24
N TRP A 14 1.15 -13.47 -12.82
CA TRP A 14 -0.29 -13.76 -12.95
C TRP A 14 -0.70 -15.03 -12.19
N PRO A 15 -1.83 -15.03 -11.45
CA PRO A 15 -2.81 -13.94 -11.31
C PRO A 15 -2.28 -12.80 -10.43
N LEU A 16 -2.46 -11.54 -10.89
CA LEU A 16 -2.01 -10.34 -10.18
C LEU A 16 -2.73 -10.13 -8.84
N TRP A 17 -3.90 -10.77 -8.66
CA TRP A 17 -4.65 -10.74 -7.42
C TRP A 17 -5.07 -12.15 -7.01
N ILE A 18 -4.58 -12.59 -5.86
CA ILE A 18 -5.05 -13.79 -5.18
C ILE A 18 -5.82 -13.31 -3.95
N PRO A 19 -7.11 -13.65 -3.77
CA PRO A 19 -7.81 -13.35 -2.55
C PRO A 19 -7.02 -13.93 -1.37
N ARG A 20 -6.64 -13.09 -0.41
CA ARG A 20 -6.16 -13.60 0.88
C ARG A 20 -7.29 -14.47 1.44
N ALA A 21 -6.97 -15.68 1.91
CA ALA A 21 -7.94 -16.59 2.51
C ALA A 21 -8.66 -16.00 3.74
N ASN A 22 -8.23 -14.81 4.18
CA ASN A 22 -8.90 -14.03 5.20
C ASN A 22 -9.98 -13.15 4.55
N PRO A 23 -11.27 -13.38 4.81
CA PRO A 23 -12.30 -12.48 4.33
C PRO A 23 -12.05 -11.11 4.93
N LEU A 24 -11.97 -10.09 4.08
CA LEU A 24 -12.13 -8.72 4.54
C LEU A 24 -13.43 -8.68 5.36
N PRO A 25 -13.48 -8.00 6.52
CA PRO A 25 -14.74 -7.79 7.21
C PRO A 25 -15.72 -7.24 6.18
N ALA A 26 -16.84 -7.93 6.00
CA ALA A 26 -17.80 -7.64 4.95
C ALA A 26 -18.10 -6.13 4.99
N LEU A 27 -17.82 -5.44 3.88
CA LEU A 27 -18.33 -4.08 3.72
C LEU A 27 -19.85 -4.19 3.89
N PRO A 28 -20.48 -3.40 4.77
CA PRO A 28 -21.93 -3.46 4.92
C PRO A 28 -22.56 -3.26 3.53
N GLU A 29 -23.31 -4.25 3.06
CA GLU A 29 -23.89 -4.34 1.70
C GLU A 29 -24.91 -3.23 1.38
N THR A 30 -25.08 -2.24 2.25
CA THR A 30 -25.96 -1.11 2.04
C THR A 30 -25.20 0.10 1.55
N LEU A 31 -24.61 0.02 0.36
CA LEU A 31 -24.48 1.20 -0.51
C LEU A 31 -25.67 1.21 -1.49
N SER A 32 -26.88 1.29 -0.94
CA SER A 32 -28.04 1.80 -1.68
C SER A 32 -27.80 3.28 -1.97
N PRO A 33 -28.07 3.78 -3.19
CA PRO A 33 -27.91 5.20 -3.49
C PRO A 33 -29.07 5.96 -2.87
N ALA A 34 -28.92 6.35 -1.61
CA ALA A 34 -29.75 7.39 -1.01
C ALA A 34 -28.82 8.34 -0.26
N ARG A 35 -28.24 9.28 -1.01
CA ARG A 35 -27.63 10.48 -0.47
C ARG A 35 -28.67 11.17 0.43
N LYS A 36 -28.44 11.15 1.73
CA LYS A 36 -28.85 12.24 2.62
C LYS A 36 -27.58 12.89 3.12
N GLU A 37 -27.36 14.12 2.65
CA GLU A 37 -26.38 15.03 3.25
C GLU A 37 -26.66 15.18 4.74
N GLY A 38 -25.59 15.07 5.53
CA GLY A 38 -25.58 15.42 6.95
C GLY A 38 -25.92 14.27 7.88
N GLU A 39 -24.94 13.44 8.21
CA GLU A 39 -24.82 12.87 9.56
C GLU A 39 -23.35 12.43 9.76
N SER A 40 -22.64 13.11 10.65
CA SER A 40 -21.26 12.80 11.03
C SER A 40 -21.22 11.42 11.72
N ARG A 41 -20.78 10.40 10.98
CA ARG A 41 -20.55 9.07 11.55
C ARG A 41 -19.12 8.99 12.07
N SER A 42 -18.97 9.08 13.38
CA SER A 42 -17.76 8.67 14.10
C SER A 42 -17.51 7.19 13.77
N ILE A 43 -16.43 6.89 13.07
CA ILE A 43 -16.03 5.51 12.77
C ILE A 43 -15.52 4.90 14.08
N PRO A 44 -16.14 3.84 14.62
CA PRO A 44 -15.59 3.14 15.77
C PRO A 44 -14.27 2.52 15.34
N THR A 45 -13.18 2.94 15.99
CA THR A 45 -11.84 2.43 15.72
C THR A 45 -11.79 0.96 16.13
N PRO A 46 -11.67 -0.01 15.20
CA PRO A 46 -11.41 -1.37 15.60
C PRO A 46 -10.06 -1.44 16.33
N PRO A 47 -9.89 -2.33 17.34
CA PRO A 47 -8.60 -2.52 17.96
C PRO A 47 -7.56 -2.88 16.89
N PRO A 48 -6.31 -2.42 17.01
CA PRO A 48 -5.29 -2.67 16.01
C PRO A 48 -4.99 -4.17 15.98
N VAL A 49 -5.60 -4.88 15.04
CA VAL A 49 -5.16 -6.23 14.66
C VAL A 49 -4.32 -6.05 13.41
N LEU A 50 -3.05 -5.74 13.62
CA LEU A 50 -2.06 -5.82 12.56
C LEU A 50 -1.75 -7.31 12.31
N PRO A 51 -1.92 -7.84 11.08
CA PRO A 51 -1.25 -9.09 10.74
C PRO A 51 0.26 -8.89 10.85
N ASP A 52 0.98 -9.89 11.36
CA ASP A 52 2.44 -9.96 11.53
C ASP A 52 3.20 -9.92 10.19
N LEU A 53 3.06 -8.83 9.42
CA LEU A 53 4.10 -8.45 8.49
C LEU A 53 5.14 -7.68 9.31
N PRO A 54 6.41 -8.13 9.35
CA PRO A 54 7.46 -7.46 10.10
C PRO A 54 7.88 -6.20 9.34
N VAL A 55 6.99 -5.21 9.26
CA VAL A 55 7.34 -3.82 8.97
C VAL A 55 7.66 -3.14 10.31
N THR A 56 8.34 -3.88 11.18
CA THR A 56 8.97 -3.39 12.40
C THR A 56 10.23 -2.62 12.03
N GLY A 57 10.68 -1.70 12.89
CA GLY A 57 11.65 -0.63 12.60
C GLY A 57 12.88 -0.99 11.74
N ASP A 58 13.31 -2.25 11.79
CA ASP A 58 14.37 -2.83 10.97
C ASP A 58 14.20 -2.57 9.46
N LEU A 59 13.00 -2.73 8.88
CA LEU A 59 12.82 -2.52 7.44
C LEU A 59 12.94 -1.03 7.07
N ARG A 60 12.40 -0.14 7.90
CA ARG A 60 12.52 1.31 7.69
C ARG A 60 13.98 1.73 7.72
N GLN A 61 14.76 1.19 8.66
CA GLN A 61 16.19 1.47 8.78
C GLN A 61 16.98 0.91 7.58
N GLN A 62 16.68 -0.32 7.15
CA GLN A 62 17.30 -0.90 5.95
C GLN A 62 17.04 -0.08 4.69
N VAL A 63 15.81 0.42 4.50
CA VAL A 63 15.47 1.27 3.35
C VAL A 63 16.17 2.63 3.45
N ALA A 64 16.21 3.24 4.63
CA ALA A 64 16.91 4.51 4.85
C ALA A 64 18.40 4.43 4.47
N SER A 65 19.07 3.31 4.79
CA SER A 65 20.49 3.09 4.48
C SER A 65 20.75 2.35 3.16
N CYS A 66 19.74 2.10 2.33
CA CYS A 66 19.90 1.24 1.15
C CYS A 66 20.72 1.90 0.04
N THR A 67 21.83 1.30 -0.37
CA THR A 67 22.71 1.78 -1.45
C THR A 67 22.80 0.81 -2.64
N ARG A 68 21.83 -0.09 -2.79
CA ARG A 68 21.89 -1.20 -3.75
C ARG A 68 21.74 -0.79 -5.24
N CYS A 69 21.35 0.44 -5.53
CA CYS A 69 21.25 0.96 -6.89
C CYS A 69 21.59 2.45 -6.94
N ALA A 70 21.85 3.00 -8.13
CA ALA A 70 22.29 4.39 -8.33
C ALA A 70 21.31 5.47 -7.82
N LEU A 71 20.04 5.12 -7.57
CA LEU A 71 19.06 6.07 -7.02
C LEU A 71 19.47 6.66 -5.65
N HIS A 72 20.30 5.95 -4.89
CA HIS A 72 20.79 6.45 -3.60
C HIS A 72 21.71 7.67 -3.73
N GLU A 73 22.30 7.90 -4.91
CA GLU A 73 23.28 8.96 -5.13
C GLU A 73 22.63 10.34 -5.28
N GLN A 74 21.38 10.39 -5.78
CA GLN A 74 20.69 11.64 -6.11
C GLN A 74 19.55 11.99 -5.14
N ARG A 75 19.05 11.02 -4.38
CA ARG A 75 17.98 11.25 -3.39
C ARG A 75 18.50 12.07 -2.21
N LYS A 76 17.67 12.93 -1.64
CA LYS A 76 17.94 13.56 -0.34
C LYS A 76 17.73 12.55 0.79
N GLN A 77 16.67 11.74 0.70
CA GLN A 77 16.33 10.73 1.69
C GLN A 77 15.45 9.63 1.09
N ALA A 78 15.47 8.44 1.67
CA ALA A 78 14.52 7.41 1.26
C ALA A 78 13.11 7.75 1.75
N VAL A 79 12.13 7.73 0.84
CA VAL A 79 10.72 7.92 1.18
C VAL A 79 10.10 6.57 1.50
N PHE A 80 9.78 6.34 2.76
CA PHE A 80 9.17 5.08 3.21
C PHE A 80 7.65 5.17 3.18
N GLY A 81 6.99 4.09 2.75
CA GLY A 81 5.53 4.02 2.71
C GLY A 81 4.89 4.29 4.08
N LEU A 82 3.75 4.97 4.07
CA LEU A 82 2.91 5.14 5.25
C LEU A 82 1.85 4.04 5.27
N ILE A 83 1.71 3.37 6.41
CA ILE A 83 0.71 2.32 6.61
C ILE A 83 -0.32 2.83 7.59
N HIS A 84 -1.58 2.80 7.19
CA HIS A 84 -2.70 2.91 8.12
C HIS A 84 -3.08 1.49 8.59
N PRO A 85 -2.90 1.14 9.87
CA PRO A 85 -3.07 -0.24 10.38
C PRO A 85 -4.42 -0.88 10.04
N GLY A 86 -5.49 -0.09 9.95
CA GLY A 86 -6.84 -0.58 9.62
C GLY A 86 -7.22 -0.51 8.13
N SER A 87 -6.31 -0.13 7.23
CA SER A 87 -6.65 -0.01 5.81
C SER A 87 -6.58 -1.38 5.12
N PRO A 88 -7.66 -1.85 4.46
CA PRO A 88 -7.60 -3.06 3.65
C PRO A 88 -6.91 -2.82 2.30
N TRP A 89 -6.70 -1.55 1.94
CA TRP A 89 -6.11 -1.12 0.68
C TRP A 89 -4.69 -0.59 0.86
N MET A 90 -3.83 -0.92 -0.10
CA MET A 90 -2.48 -0.39 -0.23
C MET A 90 -2.32 0.15 -1.66
N PHE A 91 -1.79 1.37 -1.77
CA PHE A 91 -1.46 2.00 -3.04
C PHE A 91 0.04 1.93 -3.24
N ILE A 92 0.48 1.52 -4.43
CA ILE A 92 1.89 1.43 -4.82
C ILE A 92 2.07 2.28 -6.08
N GLY A 93 2.83 3.36 -5.95
CA GLY A 93 3.23 4.20 -7.07
C GLY A 93 4.51 3.70 -7.75
N GLU A 94 5.05 4.52 -8.66
CA GLU A 94 6.31 4.24 -9.36
C GLU A 94 7.54 4.43 -8.44
N GLY A 95 7.61 5.58 -7.78
CA GLY A 95 8.73 5.97 -6.91
C GLY A 95 8.54 7.42 -6.40
N PRO A 96 9.37 7.90 -5.45
CA PRO A 96 9.26 9.25 -4.94
C PRO A 96 9.68 10.29 -5.99
N GLY A 97 8.88 11.34 -6.14
CA GLY A 97 9.26 12.54 -6.87
C GLY A 97 10.08 13.51 -6.03
N ALA A 98 10.36 14.69 -6.58
CA ALA A 98 11.21 15.70 -5.93
C ALA A 98 10.60 16.27 -4.64
N GLU A 99 9.28 16.42 -4.58
CA GLU A 99 8.56 16.95 -3.42
C GLU A 99 8.45 15.88 -2.32
N GLU A 100 8.20 14.64 -2.69
CA GLU A 100 8.22 13.49 -1.77
C GLU A 100 9.63 13.29 -1.19
N ASP A 101 10.68 13.31 -2.01
CA ASP A 101 12.08 13.23 -1.57
C ASP A 101 12.47 14.40 -0.65
N ALA A 102 12.02 15.61 -0.95
CA ALA A 102 12.25 16.77 -0.08
C ALA A 102 11.58 16.62 1.29
N ARG A 103 10.35 16.08 1.35
CA ARG A 103 9.57 15.96 2.59
C ARG A 103 9.80 14.65 3.35
N GLY A 104 10.30 13.61 2.68
CA GLY A 104 10.38 12.25 3.23
C GLY A 104 9.02 11.56 3.35
N LEU A 105 8.00 12.04 2.62
CA LEU A 105 6.62 11.56 2.71
C LEU A 105 6.09 11.18 1.32
N PRO A 106 5.47 9.99 1.18
CA PRO A 106 4.84 9.54 -0.06
C PRO A 106 3.53 10.29 -0.36
#